data_AF-A0A955ER11-F1
#
_entry.id   AF-A0A955ER11-F1
#
_cell.length_a   1.000
_cell.length_b   1.000
_cell.length_c   1.000
_cell.angle_alpha   90.00
_cell.angle_beta   90.00
_cell.angle_gamma   90.00
#
_symmetry.space_group_name_H-M   'P 1'
#
loop_
_entity.id
_entity.type
_entity.pdbx_description
1 polymer ?
#
loop_
_entity_poly.entity_id
_entity_poly.type
_entity_poly.pdbx_seq_one_letter_code
_entity_poly.pdbx_strand_id
1 'polypeptide(L)'
;MGRILLPQPLAHQLDVLRHPARLKVVVCGRRWGKSLLGLIACVEGHGPLDSGYRGALEGAQVWWIAPTYPQGVLIWRDLKKALRGGWIEKREKEMRIVLPGGGSVTVKSADNPDALRGVGLDGVVLDEAAFMSEEAWTHGIRPALADRQGW
;
A
#
# COMPACT_ATOMS: atom_id res chain seq x y z
N MET A 1 -6.36 -23.79 0.52
CA MET A 1 -6.07 -22.35 0.65
C MET A 1 -5.83 -21.81 -0.76
N GLY A 2 -6.54 -20.75 -1.19
CA GLY A 2 -6.37 -20.24 -2.56
C GLY A 2 -5.02 -19.55 -2.73
N ARG A 3 -4.39 -19.73 -3.89
CA ARG A 3 -3.12 -19.06 -4.21
C ARG A 3 -3.40 -17.57 -4.44
N ILE A 4 -2.66 -16.68 -3.78
CA ILE A 4 -2.65 -15.26 -4.13
C ILE A 4 -2.02 -15.13 -5.51
N LEU A 5 -2.77 -14.58 -6.47
CA LEU A 5 -2.32 -14.39 -7.84
C LEU A 5 -2.08 -12.91 -8.07
N LEU A 6 -0.86 -12.47 -7.75
CA LEU A 6 -0.45 -11.13 -8.12
C LEU A 6 -0.08 -11.07 -9.60
N PRO A 7 -0.46 -9.97 -10.28
CA PRO A 7 0.04 -9.68 -11.62
C PRO A 7 1.56 -9.52 -11.61
N GLN A 8 2.21 -9.89 -12.72
CA GLN A 8 3.65 -9.67 -12.91
C GLN A 8 3.94 -8.17 -13.08
N PRO A 9 5.01 -7.64 -12.47
CA PRO A 9 5.43 -6.25 -12.68
C PRO A 9 5.87 -6.03 -14.13
N LEU A 10 5.66 -4.83 -14.64
CA LEU A 10 6.24 -4.39 -15.91
C LEU A 10 7.75 -4.17 -15.75
N ALA A 11 8.52 -4.33 -16.84
CA ALA A 11 9.97 -4.25 -16.78
C ALA A 11 10.48 -2.95 -16.13
N HIS A 12 9.90 -1.81 -16.47
CA HIS A 12 10.28 -0.49 -15.90
C HIS A 12 9.86 -0.30 -14.44
N GLN A 13 9.00 -1.16 -13.90
CA GLN A 13 8.59 -1.12 -12.49
C GLN A 13 9.59 -1.86 -11.59
N LEU A 14 10.40 -2.76 -12.16
CA LEU A 14 11.38 -3.54 -11.40
C LEU A 14 12.42 -2.64 -10.74
N ASP A 15 12.86 -1.59 -11.42
CA ASP A 15 13.81 -0.63 -10.86
C ASP A 15 13.23 0.02 -9.60
N VAL A 16 11.95 0.40 -9.64
CA VAL A 16 11.26 0.98 -8.47
C VAL A 16 11.06 -0.06 -7.38
N LEU A 17 10.55 -1.25 -7.71
CA LEU A 17 10.27 -2.31 -6.74
C LEU A 17 11.53 -2.80 -6.05
N ARG A 18 12.66 -2.89 -6.74
CA ARG A 18 13.91 -3.44 -6.20
C ARG A 18 14.83 -2.40 -5.56
N HIS A 19 14.58 -1.10 -5.79
CA HIS A 19 15.42 -0.05 -5.23
C HIS A 19 15.44 -0.11 -3.67
N PRO A 20 16.62 0.04 -3.02
CA PRO A 20 16.74 -0.12 -1.57
C PRO A 20 16.25 1.09 -0.75
N ALA A 21 15.97 2.23 -1.38
CA ALA A 21 15.49 3.42 -0.65
C ALA A 21 14.20 3.13 0.11
N ARG A 22 14.16 3.56 1.39
CA ARG A 22 12.97 3.48 2.24
C ARG A 22 11.78 4.24 1.65
N LEU A 23 12.00 5.52 1.34
CA LEU A 23 10.97 6.41 0.80
C LEU A 23 11.23 6.62 -0.69
N LYS A 24 10.21 6.42 -1.51
CA LYS A 24 10.30 6.54 -2.97
C LYS A 24 9.23 7.48 -3.49
N VAL A 25 9.64 8.42 -4.33
CA VAL A 25 8.72 9.30 -5.07
C VAL A 25 8.79 8.92 -6.54
N VAL A 26 7.65 8.51 -7.10
CA VAL A 26 7.56 8.04 -8.48
C VAL A 26 6.69 9.00 -9.29
N VAL A 27 7.33 9.89 -10.05
CA VAL A 27 6.63 10.82 -10.94
C VAL A 27 6.39 10.15 -12.28
N CYS A 28 5.14 9.76 -12.55
CA CYS A 28 4.80 9.09 -13.80
C CYS A 28 3.36 9.38 -14.25
N GLY A 29 3.17 9.37 -15.57
CA GLY A 29 1.91 9.74 -16.22
C GLY A 29 0.80 8.70 -16.12
N ARG A 30 -0.26 8.92 -16.92
CA ARG A 30 -1.36 7.97 -17.09
C ARG A 30 -0.85 6.70 -17.79
N ARG A 31 -1.47 5.55 -17.49
CA ARG A 31 -1.15 4.23 -18.08
C ARG A 31 0.25 3.67 -17.79
N TRP A 32 1.02 4.31 -16.91
CA TRP A 32 2.34 3.80 -16.50
C TRP A 32 2.26 2.50 -15.67
N GLY A 33 1.10 2.23 -15.05
CA GLY A 33 0.88 1.06 -14.19
C GLY A 33 1.06 1.34 -12.69
N LYS A 34 0.81 2.58 -12.21
CA LYS A 34 0.96 2.95 -10.80
C LYS A 34 0.20 2.05 -9.85
N SER A 35 -1.06 1.74 -10.16
CA SER A 35 -1.88 0.86 -9.32
C SER A 35 -1.35 -0.58 -9.30
N LEU A 36 -0.77 -1.06 -10.40
CA LEU A 36 -0.08 -2.36 -10.43
C LEU A 36 1.14 -2.37 -9.49
N LEU A 37 1.98 -1.32 -9.57
CA LEU A 37 3.13 -1.16 -8.68
C LEU A 37 2.70 -1.09 -7.21
N GLY A 38 1.69 -0.28 -6.89
CA GLY A 38 1.16 -0.12 -5.55
C GLY A 38 0.58 -1.42 -4.97
N LEU A 39 -0.11 -2.21 -5.79
CA LEU A 39 -0.63 -3.52 -5.40
C LEU A 39 0.49 -4.49 -5.01
N ILE A 40 1.51 -4.60 -5.88
CA ILE A 40 2.66 -5.47 -5.62
C ILE A 40 3.37 -5.01 -4.35
N ALA A 41 3.68 -3.72 -4.24
CA ALA A 41 4.36 -3.17 -3.07
C ALA A 41 3.56 -3.38 -1.78
N CYS A 42 2.24 -3.17 -1.80
CA CYS A 42 1.42 -3.39 -0.60
C CYS A 42 1.45 -4.84 -0.11
N VAL A 43 1.47 -5.79 -1.05
CA VAL A 43 1.31 -7.21 -0.74
C VAL A 43 2.66 -7.87 -0.48
N GLU A 44 3.66 -7.62 -1.30
CA GLU A 44 5.00 -8.24 -1.24
C GLU A 44 6.08 -7.34 -0.62
N GLY A 45 5.84 -6.03 -0.51
CA GLY A 45 6.85 -5.08 -0.06
C GLY A 45 7.75 -4.60 -1.20
N HIS A 46 8.92 -4.05 -0.87
CA HIS A 46 9.86 -3.57 -1.88
C HIS A 46 11.30 -3.60 -1.39
N GLY A 47 12.24 -3.58 -2.33
CA GLY A 47 13.67 -3.52 -2.09
C GLY A 47 14.40 -4.76 -2.60
N PRO A 48 15.69 -4.90 -2.28
CA PRO A 48 16.45 -6.11 -2.55
C PRO A 48 15.82 -7.32 -1.84
N LEU A 49 15.97 -8.51 -2.41
CA LEU A 49 15.34 -9.74 -1.89
C LEU A 49 15.73 -10.05 -0.44
N ASP A 50 16.99 -9.79 -0.07
CA ASP A 50 17.53 -10.19 1.24
C ASP A 50 17.44 -9.09 2.31
N SER A 51 17.11 -7.86 1.91
CA SER A 51 17.14 -6.69 2.78
C SER A 51 16.02 -5.69 2.47
N GLY A 52 14.92 -6.20 1.91
CA GLY A 52 13.77 -5.42 1.51
C GLY A 52 12.90 -5.02 2.70
N TYR A 53 11.99 -4.10 2.42
CA TYR A 53 10.91 -3.75 3.31
C TYR A 53 9.73 -4.69 3.08
N ARG A 54 9.16 -5.18 4.18
CA ARG A 54 8.13 -6.21 4.16
C ARG A 54 6.79 -5.69 3.62
N GLY A 55 6.10 -6.56 2.90
CA GLY A 55 4.69 -6.40 2.53
C GLY A 55 3.73 -7.10 3.48
N ALA A 56 2.43 -6.98 3.20
CA ALA A 56 1.39 -7.61 4.01
C ALA A 56 1.48 -9.15 4.05
N LEU A 57 2.05 -9.81 3.03
CA LEU A 57 2.30 -11.25 3.04
C LEU A 57 3.28 -11.68 4.13
N GLU A 58 4.19 -10.79 4.53
CA GLU A 58 5.26 -11.04 5.51
C GLU A 58 4.93 -10.45 6.90
N GLY A 59 3.67 -10.14 7.17
CA GLY A 59 3.21 -9.65 8.47
C GLY A 59 3.09 -8.13 8.59
N ALA A 60 3.44 -7.36 7.57
CA ALA A 60 3.44 -5.89 7.62
C ALA A 60 2.02 -5.31 7.70
N GLN A 61 1.85 -4.22 8.47
CA GLN A 61 0.64 -3.40 8.46
C GLN A 61 0.79 -2.28 7.42
N VAL A 62 0.12 -2.44 6.28
CA VAL A 62 0.27 -1.56 5.13
C VAL A 62 -1.02 -0.79 4.83
N TRP A 63 -0.89 0.50 4.57
CA TRP A 63 -2.00 1.31 4.05
C TRP A 63 -1.81 1.66 2.58
N TRP A 64 -2.90 1.63 1.83
CA TRP A 64 -2.98 2.22 0.49
C TRP A 64 -3.94 3.41 0.56
N ILE A 65 -3.38 4.60 0.43
CA ILE A 65 -4.09 5.85 0.65
C ILE A 65 -4.41 6.47 -0.71
N ALA A 66 -5.70 6.73 -0.93
CA ALA A 66 -6.19 7.51 -2.06
C ALA A 66 -6.41 8.97 -1.66
N PRO A 67 -6.41 9.92 -2.60
CA PRO A 67 -6.76 11.31 -2.31
C PRO A 67 -8.18 11.46 -1.73
N THR A 68 -9.15 10.69 -2.23
CA THR A 68 -10.55 10.77 -1.82
C THR A 68 -11.17 9.39 -1.57
N TYR A 69 -12.21 9.32 -0.75
CA TYR A 69 -12.93 8.08 -0.46
C TYR A 69 -13.43 7.36 -1.73
N PRO A 70 -14.08 8.02 -2.73
CA PRO A 70 -14.50 7.35 -3.96
C PRO A 70 -13.34 6.71 -4.74
N GLN A 71 -12.17 7.34 -4.75
CA GLN A 71 -10.97 6.75 -5.38
C GLN A 71 -10.46 5.54 -4.58
N GLY A 72 -10.51 5.62 -3.25
CA GLY A 72 -10.25 4.49 -2.36
C GLY A 72 -11.16 3.29 -2.63
N VAL A 73 -12.45 3.51 -2.90
CA VAL A 73 -13.38 2.43 -3.25
C VAL A 73 -12.96 1.68 -4.52
N LEU A 74 -12.37 2.38 -5.50
CA LEU A 74 -11.85 1.75 -6.73
C LEU A 74 -10.62 0.86 -6.43
N ILE A 75 -9.67 1.39 -5.65
CA ILE A 75 -8.51 0.62 -5.17
C ILE A 75 -8.96 -0.61 -4.38
N TRP A 76 -9.95 -0.45 -3.50
CA TRP A 76 -10.51 -1.54 -2.70
C TRP A 76 -11.12 -2.64 -3.57
N ARG A 77 -11.87 -2.27 -4.62
CA ARG A 77 -12.41 -3.23 -5.59
C ARG A 77 -11.30 -4.03 -6.27
N ASP A 78 -10.25 -3.34 -6.71
CA ASP A 78 -9.15 -3.95 -7.45
C ASP A 78 -8.30 -4.85 -6.54
N LEU A 79 -8.06 -4.44 -5.29
CA LEU A 79 -7.41 -5.23 -4.25
C LEU A 79 -8.18 -6.52 -3.95
N LYS A 80 -9.52 -6.44 -3.79
CA LYS A 80 -10.38 -7.61 -3.60
C LYS A 80 -10.31 -8.58 -4.78
N LYS A 81 -10.18 -8.06 -6.01
CA LYS A 81 -10.05 -8.90 -7.20
C LYS A 81 -8.71 -9.63 -7.22
N ALA A 82 -7.61 -8.93 -6.93
CA ALA A 82 -6.26 -9.49 -6.94
C ALA A 82 -6.05 -10.54 -5.83
N LEU A 83 -6.62 -10.31 -4.65
CA LEU A 83 -6.42 -11.17 -3.47
C LEU A 83 -7.52 -12.23 -3.29
N ARG A 84 -8.40 -12.40 -4.28
CA ARG A 84 -9.57 -13.27 -4.19
C ARG A 84 -9.18 -14.70 -3.79
N GLY A 85 -9.70 -15.15 -2.65
CA GLY A 85 -9.46 -16.51 -2.14
C GLY A 85 -8.12 -16.71 -1.42
N GLY A 86 -7.31 -15.65 -1.30
CA GLY A 86 -6.01 -15.67 -0.64
C GLY A 86 -5.95 -14.97 0.72
N TRP A 87 -7.02 -14.29 1.15
CA TRP A 87 -7.10 -13.65 2.47
C TRP A 87 -7.60 -14.60 3.56
N ILE A 88 -7.19 -14.36 4.80
CA ILE A 88 -7.73 -15.03 6.00
C ILE A 88 -8.90 -14.23 6.62
N GLU A 89 -8.89 -12.91 6.44
CA GLU A 89 -9.97 -12.02 6.89
C GLU A 89 -10.15 -10.89 5.87
N LYS A 90 -11.41 -10.49 5.65
CA LYS A 90 -11.76 -9.33 4.83
C LYS A 90 -12.86 -8.55 5.51
N ARG A 91 -12.60 -7.28 5.82
CA ARG A 91 -13.57 -6.34 6.38
C ARG A 91 -13.96 -5.29 5.35
N GLU A 92 -15.24 -5.28 4.97
CA GLU A 92 -15.74 -4.34 3.95
C GLU A 92 -15.82 -2.90 4.49
N LYS A 93 -16.26 -2.73 5.74
CA LYS A 93 -16.46 -1.39 6.33
C LYS A 93 -15.14 -0.63 6.48
N GLU A 94 -14.11 -1.32 6.94
CA GLU A 94 -12.77 -0.76 7.12
C GLU A 94 -11.92 -0.81 5.84
N MET A 95 -12.43 -1.42 4.75
CA MET A 95 -11.67 -1.71 3.53
C MET A 95 -10.32 -2.37 3.81
N ARG A 96 -10.35 -3.43 4.63
CA ARG A 96 -9.15 -4.13 5.13
C ARG A 96 -9.14 -5.59 4.73
N ILE A 97 -7.99 -6.06 4.23
CA ILE A 97 -7.71 -7.48 3.99
C ILE A 97 -6.53 -7.92 4.88
N VAL A 98 -6.71 -9.00 5.62
CA VAL A 98 -5.64 -9.68 6.38
C VAL A 98 -5.18 -10.91 5.59
N LEU A 99 -3.86 -11.05 5.46
CA LEU A 99 -3.21 -12.11 4.70
C LEU A 99 -2.64 -13.21 5.61
N PRO A 100 -2.31 -14.40 5.07
CA PRO A 100 -1.89 -15.56 5.86
C PRO A 100 -0.66 -15.34 6.76
N GLY A 101 0.20 -14.36 6.45
CA GLY A 101 1.33 -13.97 7.30
C GLY A 101 0.97 -13.04 8.48
N GLY A 102 -0.31 -12.74 8.69
CA GLY A 102 -0.79 -11.85 9.76
C GLY A 102 -0.73 -10.35 9.42
N GLY A 103 -0.13 -10.01 8.28
CA GLY A 103 -0.10 -8.63 7.76
C GLY A 103 -1.41 -8.25 7.12
N SER A 104 -1.59 -6.95 6.88
CA SER A 104 -2.83 -6.46 6.27
C SER A 104 -2.62 -5.29 5.33
N VAL A 105 -3.48 -5.21 4.32
CA VAL A 105 -3.62 -4.05 3.45
C VAL A 105 -4.94 -3.37 3.80
N THR A 106 -4.89 -2.10 4.20
CA THR A 106 -6.07 -1.27 4.48
C THR A 106 -6.13 -0.10 3.51
N VAL A 107 -7.26 0.09 2.86
CA VAL A 107 -7.46 1.26 1.99
C VAL A 107 -7.98 2.43 2.82
N LYS A 108 -7.36 3.60 2.66
CA LYS A 108 -7.73 4.84 3.34
C LYS A 108 -7.89 5.98 2.33
N SER A 109 -8.49 7.07 2.78
CA SER A 109 -8.55 8.33 2.03
C SER A 109 -7.85 9.44 2.80
N ALA A 110 -7.21 10.36 2.07
CA ALA A 110 -6.55 11.53 2.62
C ALA A 110 -7.47 12.75 2.75
N ASP A 111 -8.73 12.63 2.34
CA ASP A 111 -9.76 13.68 2.47
C ASP A 111 -10.16 13.96 3.94
N ASN A 112 -9.83 13.06 4.86
CA ASN A 112 -9.88 13.29 6.30
C ASN A 112 -8.51 12.96 6.94
N PRO A 113 -7.59 13.94 7.05
CA PRO A 113 -6.26 13.73 7.63
C PRO A 113 -6.27 13.18 9.06
N ASP A 114 -7.29 13.50 9.86
CA ASP A 114 -7.36 13.02 11.24
C ASP A 114 -7.59 11.51 11.34
N ALA A 115 -8.23 10.92 10.33
CA ALA A 115 -8.40 9.47 10.22
C ALA A 115 -7.09 8.72 9.90
N LEU A 116 -6.01 9.45 9.59
CA LEU A 116 -4.68 8.89 9.31
C LEU A 116 -3.74 8.87 10.52
N ARG A 117 -4.17 9.41 11.68
CA ARG A 117 -3.34 9.51 12.89
C ARG A 117 -3.44 8.25 13.76
N GLY A 118 -2.47 8.08 14.67
CA GLY A 118 -2.58 7.18 15.82
C GLY A 118 -2.37 5.69 15.54
N VAL A 119 -1.80 5.33 14.38
CA VAL A 119 -1.51 3.93 14.01
C VAL A 119 -0.04 3.82 13.61
N GLY A 120 0.67 2.84 14.16
CA GLY A 120 2.00 2.47 13.66
C GLY A 120 1.86 1.65 12.37
N LEU A 121 2.61 2.01 11.32
CA LEU A 121 2.55 1.38 10.00
C LEU A 121 3.92 0.87 9.58
N ASP A 122 3.94 -0.29 8.96
CA ASP A 122 5.15 -0.90 8.40
C ASP A 122 5.37 -0.44 6.95
N GLY A 123 4.31 -0.01 6.25
CA GLY A 123 4.41 0.53 4.89
C GLY A 123 3.20 1.36 4.48
N VAL A 124 3.39 2.29 3.55
CA VAL A 124 2.32 3.10 2.95
C VAL A 124 2.54 3.31 1.45
N VAL A 125 1.47 3.13 0.67
CA VAL A 125 1.39 3.58 -0.72
C VAL A 125 0.45 4.78 -0.81
N LEU A 126 0.97 5.93 -1.26
CA LEU A 126 0.19 7.13 -1.54
C LEU A 126 -0.12 7.19 -3.05
N ASP A 127 -1.34 6.85 -3.43
CA ASP A 127 -1.75 6.96 -4.84
C ASP A 127 -2.10 8.40 -5.16
N GLU A 128 -1.68 8.90 -6.33
CA GLU A 128 -1.97 10.27 -6.78
C GLU A 128 -1.65 11.35 -5.70
N ALA A 129 -0.51 11.18 -5.00
CA ALA A 129 -0.10 12.01 -3.85
C ALA A 129 -0.05 13.52 -4.10
N ALA A 130 0.08 13.95 -5.36
CA ALA A 130 0.04 15.36 -5.76
C ALA A 130 -1.31 16.03 -5.44
N PHE A 131 -2.39 15.27 -5.21
CA PHE A 131 -3.71 15.78 -4.84
C PHE A 131 -4.02 15.67 -3.34
N MET A 132 -3.04 15.25 -2.52
CA MET A 132 -3.19 15.18 -1.07
C MET A 132 -2.67 16.46 -0.42
N SER A 133 -3.23 16.82 0.74
CA SER A 133 -2.67 17.93 1.52
C SER A 133 -1.32 17.56 2.10
N GLU A 134 -0.43 18.55 2.23
CA GLU A 134 0.84 18.37 2.93
C GLU A 134 0.64 17.95 4.40
N GLU A 135 -0.46 18.37 5.02
CA GLU A 135 -0.82 17.99 6.39
C GLU A 135 -1.04 16.47 6.52
N ALA A 136 -1.71 15.84 5.55
CA ALA A 136 -1.90 14.39 5.56
C ALA A 136 -0.56 13.65 5.67
N TRP A 137 0.46 14.12 4.94
CA TRP A 137 1.82 13.57 5.04
C TRP A 137 2.49 13.91 6.37
N THR A 138 2.58 15.20 6.70
CA THR A 138 3.41 15.70 7.79
C THR A 138 2.88 15.34 9.18
N HIS A 139 1.56 15.30 9.36
CA HIS A 139 0.91 15.09 10.67
C HIS A 139 0.25 13.72 10.81
N GLY A 140 -0.16 13.08 9.71
CA GLY A 140 -0.76 11.75 9.70
C GLY A 140 0.26 10.65 9.39
N ILE A 141 0.71 10.61 8.14
CA ILE A 141 1.40 9.46 7.55
C ILE A 141 2.85 9.34 8.04
N ARG A 142 3.62 10.42 8.00
CA ARG A 142 5.05 10.39 8.37
C ARG A 142 5.27 9.98 9.82
N PRO A 143 4.50 10.48 10.82
CA PRO A 143 4.58 9.98 12.18
C PRO A 143 4.22 8.48 12.29
N ALA A 144 3.16 8.03 11.61
CA ALA A 144 2.72 6.63 11.60
C ALA A 144 3.82 5.66 11.12
N LEU A 145 4.63 6.06 10.14
CA LEU A 145 5.76 5.28 9.64
C LEU A 145 6.99 5.34 10.57
N ALA A 146 7.21 6.46 11.26
CA ALA A 146 8.40 6.67 12.08
C ALA A 146 8.51 5.65 13.22
N ASP A 147 7.39 5.31 13.85
CA ASP A 147 7.32 4.40 14.99
C ASP A 147 7.84 2.98 14.69
N ARG A 148 7.73 2.54 13.43
CA ARG A 148 8.15 1.18 13.00
C ARG A 148 9.26 1.19 11.96
N GLN A 149 9.84 2.36 11.68
CA GLN A 149 10.77 2.55 10.57
C GLN A 149 10.19 2.07 9.22
N GLY A 150 8.89 2.24 9.04
CA GLY A 150 8.17 1.83 7.84
C GLY A 150 8.57 2.60 6.58
N TRP A 151 8.04 2.14 5.45
CA TRP A 151 8.33 2.64 4.10
C TRP A 151 7.18 3.42 3.46
#